data_AF-V5BMU1-F1
#
_entry.id   AF-V5BMU1-F1
#
_cell.length_a   1.000
_cell.length_b   1.000
_cell.length_c   1.000
_cell.angle_alpha   90.00
_cell.angle_beta   90.00
_cell.angle_gamma   90.00
#
_symmetry.space_group_name_H-M   'P 1'
#
loop_
_entity.id
_entity.type
_entity.pdbx_description
1 polymer ?
#
loop_
_entity_poly.entity_id
_entity_poly.type
_entity_poly.pdbx_seq_one_letter_code
_entity_poly.pdbx_strand_id
1 'polypeptide(L)'
;MPRDGVLEEMQVYDEFALSEMLYVACLETLLSAYIVPLSNTLCLTTSDGNLSSSHCGDHSDLLRTFGDDVLQLLSCHRAIINGLRIFTEGCGESDSNGNFEGHERSYLANRATRVLRRGVPAMRAAYQRYVMNFNENARRALLAKSSVPQDVWRSGYGALAQDILTNSLLHLGVEKRDIIRFSEGCNLSLEALSLLPMQHIARYPLYMDGFIQIQRHVASVNISNTNDDDAARIAKAEETLAALIDICSTVNATRASVIEFQRMVELQKSLELTEISSKLLSEGDVVVSFELQEEKTKLQGRCSHGRLILLSDTLFVQLHEKKRARCEKHLERIPLKSIMSVRFSNQASEGAVYITYNPDTERRKWRVKKQRKKCVVLFLPNEAEALIWASDITRAVSDLTPEE
;
A
#
# COMPACT_ATOMS: atom_id res chain seq x y z
N MET A 1 11.75 38.69 16.95
CA MET A 1 11.26 37.32 17.14
C MET A 1 11.31 36.58 15.80
N PRO A 2 12.42 35.90 15.47
CA PRO A 2 12.58 35.08 14.26
C PRO A 2 12.89 33.59 14.56
N ARG A 3 12.70 33.12 15.80
CA ARG A 3 13.14 31.77 16.24
C ARG A 3 12.23 30.65 15.74
N ASP A 4 10.94 30.90 15.53
CA ASP A 4 9.98 29.84 15.22
C ASP A 4 10.12 29.31 13.77
N GLY A 5 10.36 30.18 12.79
CA GLY A 5 10.51 29.76 11.38
C GLY A 5 11.83 29.01 11.08
N VAL A 6 12.89 29.27 11.84
CA VAL A 6 14.17 28.53 11.70
C VAL A 6 14.07 27.12 12.29
N LEU A 7 13.32 26.97 13.39
CA LEU A 7 13.05 25.67 14.01
C LEU A 7 12.16 24.80 13.10
N GLU A 8 11.16 25.40 12.46
CA GLU A 8 10.28 24.72 11.51
C GLU A 8 11.05 24.27 10.25
N GLU A 9 11.92 25.13 9.68
CA GLU A 9 12.75 24.74 8.54
C GLU A 9 13.72 23.59 8.86
N MET A 10 14.38 23.67 10.02
CA MET A 10 15.31 22.63 10.46
C MET A 10 14.57 21.30 10.67
N GLN A 11 13.38 21.34 11.26
CA GLN A 11 12.56 20.16 11.48
C GLN A 11 12.14 19.49 10.15
N VAL A 12 11.59 20.24 9.19
CA VAL A 12 11.15 19.67 7.90
C VAL A 12 12.35 19.09 7.12
N TYR A 13 13.51 19.74 7.19
CA TYR A 13 14.73 19.24 6.56
C TYR A 13 15.26 17.96 7.22
N ASP A 14 15.35 17.93 8.55
CA ASP A 14 15.84 16.77 9.29
C ASP A 14 14.90 15.57 9.12
N GLU A 15 13.58 15.80 9.15
CA GLU A 15 12.57 14.78 8.86
C GLU A 15 12.73 14.21 7.45
N PHE A 16 12.97 15.05 6.44
CA PHE A 16 13.22 14.62 5.07
C PHE A 16 14.51 13.79 4.97
N ALA A 17 15.62 14.28 5.52
CA ALA A 17 16.90 13.59 5.46
C ALA A 17 16.87 12.24 6.21
N LEU A 18 16.24 12.19 7.38
CA LEU A 18 16.04 10.95 8.14
C LEU A 18 15.17 9.97 7.36
N SER A 19 14.05 10.43 6.82
CA SER A 19 13.13 9.61 5.99
C SER A 19 13.86 8.97 4.80
N GLU A 20 14.75 9.71 4.13
CA GLU A 20 15.58 9.17 3.05
C GLU A 20 16.56 8.09 3.53
N MET A 21 17.24 8.30 4.67
CA MET A 21 18.15 7.29 5.23
C MET A 21 17.42 6.01 5.63
N LEU A 22 16.27 6.14 6.29
CA LEU A 22 15.41 5.01 6.66
C LEU A 22 14.97 4.24 5.41
N TYR A 23 14.53 4.95 4.38
CA TYR A 23 14.08 4.34 3.13
C TYR A 23 15.21 3.59 2.40
N VAL A 24 16.40 4.18 2.28
CA VAL A 24 17.56 3.51 1.66
C VAL A 24 17.94 2.25 2.42
N ALA A 25 17.95 2.28 3.75
CA ALA A 25 18.24 1.09 4.55
C ALA A 25 17.19 -0.03 4.31
N CYS A 26 15.92 0.31 4.16
CA CYS A 26 14.87 -0.65 3.79
C CYS A 26 15.08 -1.23 2.39
N LEU A 27 15.50 -0.42 1.41
CA LEU A 27 15.82 -0.92 0.06
C LEU A 27 17.05 -1.84 0.06
N GLU A 28 18.08 -1.51 0.84
CA GLU A 28 19.25 -2.37 1.03
C GLU A 28 18.88 -3.70 1.67
N THR A 29 17.93 -3.66 2.62
CA THR A 29 17.35 -4.84 3.25
C THR A 29 16.57 -5.68 2.25
N LEU A 30 15.69 -5.07 1.43
CA LEU A 30 14.97 -5.77 0.36
C LEU A 30 15.93 -6.51 -0.58
N LEU A 31 16.98 -5.82 -1.03
CA LEU A 31 17.95 -6.39 -1.95
C LEU A 31 18.75 -7.52 -1.30
N SER A 32 19.34 -7.26 -0.13
CA SER A 32 20.37 -8.11 0.47
C SER A 32 19.82 -9.24 1.32
N ALA A 33 18.67 -9.03 1.98
CA ALA A 33 18.05 -10.06 2.81
C ALA A 33 17.10 -10.95 2.01
N TYR A 34 16.51 -10.44 0.92
CA TYR A 34 15.51 -11.18 0.15
C TYR A 34 15.92 -11.46 -1.28
N ILE A 35 16.13 -10.44 -2.13
CA ILE A 35 16.31 -10.64 -3.57
C ILE A 35 17.56 -11.47 -3.87
N VAL A 36 18.71 -11.11 -3.29
CA VAL A 36 19.99 -11.82 -3.51
C VAL A 36 19.95 -13.26 -2.97
N PRO A 37 19.48 -13.53 -1.74
CA PRO A 37 19.36 -14.91 -1.26
C PRO A 37 18.36 -15.75 -2.07
N LEU A 38 17.19 -15.18 -2.43
CA LEU A 38 16.18 -15.87 -3.23
C LEU A 38 16.68 -16.19 -4.64
N SER A 39 17.46 -15.31 -5.27
CA SER A 39 18.05 -15.59 -6.58
C SER A 39 19.08 -16.71 -6.55
N ASN A 40 19.71 -16.94 -5.39
CA ASN A 40 20.70 -18.00 -5.17
C ASN A 40 20.08 -19.30 -4.63
N THR A 41 18.76 -19.33 -4.43
CA THR A 41 18.09 -20.53 -3.90
C THR A 41 17.94 -21.55 -5.03
N LEU A 42 18.87 -22.52 -5.08
CA LEU A 42 18.71 -23.73 -5.88
C LEU A 42 17.63 -24.59 -5.23
N CYS A 43 16.66 -25.06 -6.01
CA CYS A 43 15.60 -25.94 -5.54
C CYS A 43 16.23 -27.20 -4.91
N LEU A 44 16.22 -27.30 -3.58
CA LEU A 44 16.59 -28.53 -2.87
C LEU A 44 15.44 -29.52 -3.07
N THR A 45 15.51 -30.33 -4.12
CA THR A 45 14.60 -31.46 -4.26
C THR A 45 14.88 -32.45 -3.14
N THR A 46 13.89 -32.71 -2.30
CA THR A 46 13.90 -33.84 -1.37
C THR A 46 14.06 -35.12 -2.18
N SER A 47 15.11 -35.88 -1.89
CA SER A 47 15.44 -37.13 -2.56
C SER A 47 14.48 -38.26 -2.18
N ASP A 48 13.21 -38.14 -2.54
CA ASP A 48 12.33 -39.30 -2.59
C ASP A 48 12.09 -39.63 -4.06
N GLY A 49 12.87 -40.60 -4.53
CA GLY A 49 12.84 -41.11 -5.88
C GLY A 49 11.48 -41.69 -6.20
N ASN A 50 10.66 -40.90 -6.89
CA ASN A 50 9.73 -41.31 -7.95
C ASN A 50 8.84 -40.10 -8.27
N LEU A 51 9.09 -39.44 -9.41
CA LEU A 51 8.10 -38.96 -10.39
C LEU A 51 8.72 -37.88 -11.30
N SER A 52 8.19 -37.86 -12.52
CA SER A 52 8.48 -37.02 -13.69
C SER A 52 9.09 -35.64 -13.44
N SER A 53 10.06 -35.27 -14.28
CA SER A 53 10.64 -33.93 -14.40
C SER A 53 9.56 -32.83 -14.40
N SER A 54 9.44 -32.10 -13.31
CA SER A 54 8.79 -30.79 -13.29
C SER A 54 9.84 -29.75 -12.89
N HIS A 55 9.92 -28.72 -13.73
CA HIS A 55 10.91 -27.64 -13.76
C HIS A 55 11.62 -27.31 -12.44
N CYS A 56 12.93 -27.60 -12.38
CA CYS A 56 13.86 -26.85 -11.55
C CYS A 56 13.79 -25.38 -11.97
N GLY A 57 13.15 -24.53 -11.15
CA GLY A 57 13.12 -23.09 -11.38
C GLY A 57 14.47 -22.48 -11.01
N ASP A 58 15.28 -22.12 -12.01
CA ASP A 58 16.39 -21.19 -11.81
C ASP A 58 15.79 -19.81 -11.49
N HIS A 59 16.04 -19.30 -10.29
CA HIS A 59 15.59 -17.97 -9.86
C HIS A 59 16.66 -16.89 -10.11
N SER A 60 17.73 -17.20 -10.84
CA SER A 60 18.80 -16.24 -11.20
C SER A 60 18.28 -14.97 -11.87
N ASP A 61 17.19 -15.09 -12.62
CA ASP A 61 16.51 -13.95 -13.24
C ASP A 61 15.94 -12.94 -12.25
N LEU A 62 15.68 -13.32 -11.00
CA LEU A 62 15.17 -12.41 -9.97
C LEU A 62 16.15 -11.27 -9.67
N LEU A 63 17.44 -11.58 -9.61
CA LEU A 63 18.48 -10.57 -9.39
C LEU A 63 18.61 -9.64 -10.61
N ARG A 64 18.57 -10.22 -11.82
CA ARG A 64 18.69 -9.49 -13.09
C ARG A 64 17.49 -8.60 -13.39
N THR A 65 16.30 -8.92 -12.91
CA THR A 65 15.12 -8.06 -13.10
C THR A 65 14.81 -7.23 -11.87
N PHE A 66 14.39 -7.88 -10.78
CA PHE A 66 13.93 -7.17 -9.60
C PHE A 66 15.11 -6.50 -8.86
N GLY A 67 16.25 -7.18 -8.78
CA GLY A 67 17.46 -6.62 -8.20
C GLY A 67 17.95 -5.38 -8.94
N ASP A 68 18.02 -5.42 -10.28
CA ASP A 68 18.38 -4.27 -11.12
C ASP A 68 17.43 -3.08 -10.92
N ASP A 69 16.12 -3.33 -10.83
CA ASP A 69 15.13 -2.27 -10.61
C ASP A 69 15.30 -1.63 -9.21
N VAL A 70 15.56 -2.44 -8.18
CA VAL A 70 15.87 -1.95 -6.81
C VAL A 70 17.21 -1.22 -6.75
N LEU A 71 18.23 -1.69 -7.49
CA LEU A 71 19.54 -1.05 -7.55
C LEU A 71 19.47 0.36 -8.17
N GLN A 72 18.62 0.56 -9.17
CA GLN A 72 18.42 1.89 -9.76
C GLN A 72 17.77 2.86 -8.76
N LEU A 73 16.78 2.39 -8.01
CA LEU A 73 16.20 3.17 -6.91
C LEU A 73 17.27 3.50 -5.86
N LEU A 74 18.03 2.49 -5.40
CA LEU A 74 19.12 2.68 -4.44
C LEU A 74 20.14 3.71 -4.90
N SER A 75 20.59 3.63 -6.15
CA SER A 75 21.56 4.56 -6.72
C SER A 75 21.03 5.99 -6.69
N CYS A 76 19.76 6.19 -7.04
CA CYS A 76 19.13 7.51 -7.05
C CYS A 76 19.03 8.08 -5.63
N HIS A 77 18.53 7.30 -4.68
CA HIS A 77 18.30 7.76 -3.31
C HIS A 77 19.61 7.94 -2.52
N ARG A 78 20.63 7.10 -2.75
CA ARG A 78 21.98 7.34 -2.21
C ARG A 78 22.58 8.65 -2.76
N ALA A 79 22.35 8.98 -4.03
CA ALA A 79 22.80 10.26 -4.59
C ALA A 79 22.09 11.46 -3.93
N ILE A 80 20.80 11.33 -3.59
CA ILE A 80 20.06 12.33 -2.82
C ILE A 80 20.69 12.49 -1.43
N ILE A 81 20.86 11.40 -0.66
CA ILE A 81 21.49 11.44 0.66
C ILE A 81 22.88 12.08 0.60
N ASN A 82 23.71 11.69 -0.36
CA ASN A 82 25.05 12.27 -0.53
C ASN A 82 24.98 13.76 -0.87
N GLY A 83 24.04 14.18 -1.72
CA GLY A 83 23.76 15.60 -1.96
C GLY A 83 23.31 16.34 -0.69
N LEU A 84 22.56 15.68 0.19
CA LEU A 84 22.19 16.20 1.51
C LEU A 84 23.32 16.11 2.56
N ARG A 85 24.49 15.52 2.26
CA ARG A 85 25.65 15.50 3.15
C ARG A 85 26.80 16.41 2.72
N ILE A 86 27.14 16.42 1.43
CA ILE A 86 28.28 17.18 0.89
C ILE A 86 28.19 18.69 1.21
N PHE A 87 26.99 19.26 1.15
CA PHE A 87 26.77 20.67 1.49
C PHE A 87 26.64 20.92 3.02
N THR A 88 26.73 19.90 3.87
CA THR A 88 26.74 20.03 5.35
C THR A 88 28.18 20.13 5.84
N GLU A 89 29.09 19.37 5.23
CA GLU A 89 30.52 19.37 5.53
C GLU A 89 31.24 20.60 4.95
N GLY A 90 30.78 21.13 3.81
CA GLY A 90 31.32 22.34 3.18
C GLY A 90 31.03 23.68 3.88
N CYS A 91 30.23 23.68 4.95
CA CYS A 91 29.93 24.89 5.75
C CYS A 91 30.75 24.96 7.06
N GLY A 92 31.65 23.99 7.29
CA GLY A 92 32.55 23.99 8.44
C GLY A 92 33.80 24.86 8.28
N GLU A 93 34.11 25.33 7.08
CA GLU A 93 35.16 26.34 6.85
C GLU A 93 34.56 27.73 7.03
N SER A 94 34.58 28.17 8.28
CA SER A 94 34.41 29.56 8.66
C SER A 94 35.32 30.45 7.84
N ASP A 95 34.73 31.33 7.02
CA ASP A 95 35.39 32.57 6.64
C ASP A 95 35.81 33.28 7.93
N SER A 96 37.13 33.38 8.11
CA SER A 96 37.81 33.90 9.29
C SER A 96 37.62 35.41 9.53
N ASN A 97 36.62 36.01 8.90
CA ASN A 97 36.30 37.44 8.99
C ASN A 97 35.04 37.75 9.80
N GLY A 98 34.41 36.78 10.48
CA GLY A 98 33.34 37.08 11.46
C GLY A 98 32.10 37.78 10.88
N ASN A 99 31.99 37.90 9.55
CA ASN A 99 30.77 38.28 8.87
C ASN A 99 29.99 36.99 8.60
N PHE A 100 29.17 36.59 9.56
CA PHE A 100 27.96 35.83 9.25
C PHE A 100 27.09 36.76 8.40
N GLU A 101 27.29 36.77 7.08
CA GLU A 101 26.35 37.43 6.17
C GLU A 101 24.99 36.79 6.40
N GLY A 102 24.05 37.58 6.92
CA GLY A 102 22.69 37.18 7.21
C GLY A 102 21.83 36.94 5.96
N HIS A 103 22.35 36.23 4.95
CA HIS A 103 21.75 36.14 3.62
C HIS A 103 21.20 34.77 3.18
N GLU A 104 21.22 33.72 4.00
CA GLU A 104 20.48 32.48 3.69
C GLU A 104 19.59 32.05 4.85
N ARG A 105 18.52 32.83 5.09
CA ARG A 105 17.48 32.50 6.08
C ARG A 105 16.60 31.30 5.69
N SER A 106 16.77 30.74 4.49
CA SER A 106 16.18 29.46 4.06
C SER A 106 17.23 28.56 3.40
N TYR A 107 18.36 28.32 4.06
CA TYR A 107 19.47 27.57 3.47
C TYR A 107 19.09 26.10 3.19
N LEU A 108 18.42 25.46 4.15
CA LEU A 108 18.17 24.03 4.15
C LEU A 108 17.06 23.65 3.14
N ALA A 109 15.98 24.42 3.07
CA ALA A 109 14.91 24.16 2.10
C ALA A 109 15.37 24.42 0.66
N ASN A 110 16.15 25.48 0.42
CA ASN A 110 16.75 25.75 -0.90
C ASN A 110 17.73 24.65 -1.32
N ARG A 111 18.52 24.14 -0.36
CA ARG A 111 19.43 23.02 -0.57
C ARG A 111 18.67 21.76 -0.96
N ALA A 112 17.67 21.35 -0.18
CA ALA A 112 16.86 20.16 -0.46
C ALA A 112 16.19 20.27 -1.84
N THR A 113 15.59 21.43 -2.14
CA THR A 113 15.00 21.73 -3.46
C THR A 113 16.00 21.52 -4.59
N ARG A 114 17.25 22.01 -4.45
CA ARG A 114 18.28 21.89 -5.49
C ARG A 114 18.69 20.44 -5.72
N VAL A 115 18.85 19.67 -4.64
CA VAL A 115 19.17 18.23 -4.71
C VAL A 115 18.04 17.48 -5.42
N LEU A 116 16.80 17.70 -4.98
CA LEU A 116 15.62 17.07 -5.57
C LEU A 116 15.48 17.40 -7.06
N ARG A 117 15.56 18.67 -7.43
CA ARG A 117 15.46 19.10 -8.83
C ARG A 117 16.47 18.40 -9.76
N ARG A 118 17.69 18.17 -9.28
CA ARG A 118 18.72 17.43 -10.04
C ARG A 118 18.42 15.93 -10.09
N GLY A 119 17.81 15.38 -9.05
CA GLY A 119 17.47 13.96 -8.95
C GLY A 119 16.20 13.54 -9.69
N VAL A 120 15.22 14.44 -9.85
CA VAL A 120 13.89 14.14 -10.42
C VAL A 120 13.94 13.36 -11.76
N PRO A 121 14.79 13.71 -12.74
CA PRO A 121 14.86 12.93 -13.99
C PRO A 121 15.27 11.47 -13.78
N ALA A 122 16.26 11.22 -12.93
CA ALA A 122 16.71 9.87 -12.60
C ALA A 122 15.67 9.12 -11.77
N MET A 123 15.02 9.81 -10.81
CA MET A 123 13.90 9.25 -10.05
C MET A 123 12.77 8.82 -10.98
N ARG A 124 12.34 9.69 -11.92
CA ARG A 124 11.27 9.37 -12.87
C ARG A 124 11.57 8.07 -13.60
N ALA A 125 12.76 7.94 -14.19
CA ALA A 125 13.16 6.74 -14.92
C ALA A 125 13.17 5.48 -14.03
N ALA A 126 13.75 5.57 -12.84
CA ALA A 126 13.85 4.45 -11.91
C ALA A 126 12.46 4.00 -11.42
N TYR A 127 11.60 4.92 -11.00
CA TYR A 127 10.25 4.61 -10.54
C TYR A 127 9.35 4.09 -11.65
N GLN A 128 9.41 4.67 -12.86
CA GLN A 128 8.65 4.16 -14.00
C GLN A 128 9.03 2.71 -14.32
N ARG A 129 10.33 2.41 -14.37
CA ARG A 129 10.81 1.05 -14.61
C ARG A 129 10.37 0.08 -13.52
N TYR A 130 10.57 0.45 -12.25
CA TYR A 130 10.16 -0.36 -11.10
C TYR A 130 8.66 -0.69 -11.14
N VAL A 131 7.83 0.32 -11.42
CA VAL A 131 6.37 0.21 -11.45
C VAL A 131 5.89 -0.66 -12.61
N MET A 132 6.43 -0.45 -13.83
CA MET A 132 6.03 -1.24 -15.01
C MET A 132 6.34 -2.74 -14.82
N ASN A 133 7.44 -3.06 -14.17
CA ASN A 133 7.86 -4.45 -13.95
C ASN A 133 7.32 -5.05 -12.64
N PHE A 134 6.65 -4.26 -11.81
CA PHE A 134 6.37 -4.64 -10.42
C PHE A 134 5.60 -5.95 -10.30
N ASN A 135 4.50 -6.12 -11.05
CA ASN A 135 3.66 -7.31 -10.95
C ASN A 135 4.44 -8.60 -11.25
N GLU A 136 5.27 -8.56 -12.30
CA GLU A 136 6.06 -9.71 -12.70
C GLU A 136 7.19 -9.99 -11.70
N ASN A 137 7.89 -8.95 -11.24
CA ASN A 137 8.94 -9.07 -10.23
C ASN A 137 8.39 -9.60 -8.89
N ALA A 138 7.25 -9.08 -8.43
CA ALA A 138 6.57 -9.53 -7.22
C ALA A 138 6.12 -10.98 -7.35
N ARG A 139 5.53 -11.36 -8.50
CA ARG A 139 5.13 -12.75 -8.78
C ARG A 139 6.33 -13.69 -8.72
N ARG A 140 7.46 -13.34 -9.36
CA ARG A 140 8.69 -14.14 -9.32
C ARG A 140 9.25 -14.26 -7.90
N ALA A 141 9.27 -13.16 -7.15
CA ALA A 141 9.74 -13.16 -5.76
C ALA A 141 8.87 -14.06 -4.87
N LEU A 142 7.54 -14.05 -5.06
CA LEU A 142 6.62 -14.92 -4.34
C LEU A 142 6.78 -16.40 -4.71
N LEU A 143 7.03 -16.70 -5.98
CA LEU A 143 7.34 -18.07 -6.42
C LEU A 143 8.65 -18.56 -5.79
N ALA A 144 9.70 -17.74 -5.79
CA ALA A 144 10.96 -18.06 -5.13
C ALA A 144 10.78 -18.22 -3.61
N LYS A 145 9.98 -17.36 -2.97
CA LYS A 145 9.61 -17.52 -1.56
C LYS A 145 8.91 -18.85 -1.29
N SER A 146 8.05 -19.33 -2.20
CA SER A 146 7.31 -20.59 -2.03
C SER A 146 8.17 -21.85 -2.13
N SER A 147 9.36 -21.76 -2.72
CA SER A 147 10.32 -22.87 -2.78
C SER A 147 11.20 -22.96 -1.52
N VAL A 148 11.16 -21.95 -0.64
CA VAL A 148 11.88 -21.95 0.63
C VAL A 148 11.03 -22.61 1.74
N PRO A 149 11.57 -23.59 2.50
CA PRO A 149 10.86 -24.16 3.63
C PRO A 149 10.41 -23.10 4.65
N GLN A 150 9.20 -23.24 5.18
CA GLN A 150 8.59 -22.25 6.07
C GLN A 150 9.43 -21.98 7.34
N ASP A 151 10.11 -23.00 7.84
CA ASP A 151 10.97 -22.89 9.03
C ASP A 151 12.18 -22.00 8.74
N VAL A 152 12.84 -22.18 7.59
CA VAL A 152 13.97 -21.35 7.12
C VAL A 152 13.52 -19.91 6.89
N TRP A 153 12.32 -19.72 6.33
CA TRP A 153 11.76 -18.39 6.13
C TRP A 153 11.52 -17.65 7.46
N ARG A 154 10.94 -18.34 8.46
CA ARG A 154 10.64 -17.76 9.77
C ARG A 154 11.88 -17.51 10.61
N SER A 155 12.84 -18.44 10.64
CA SER A 155 14.01 -18.33 11.51
C SER A 155 15.19 -17.59 10.88
N GLY A 156 15.33 -17.66 9.54
CA GLY A 156 16.49 -17.13 8.82
C GLY A 156 16.25 -15.76 8.22
N TYR A 157 15.27 -15.64 7.32
CA TYR A 157 15.06 -14.41 6.55
C TYR A 157 14.63 -13.21 7.40
N GLY A 158 13.82 -13.43 8.44
CA GLY A 158 13.42 -12.36 9.36
C GLY A 158 14.60 -11.81 10.18
N ALA A 159 15.43 -12.69 10.74
CA ALA A 159 16.63 -12.29 11.48
C ALA A 159 17.66 -11.60 10.57
N LEU A 160 17.90 -12.16 9.37
CA LEU A 160 18.78 -11.56 8.38
C LEU A 160 18.33 -10.16 7.96
N ALA A 161 17.02 -9.95 7.74
CA ALA A 161 16.48 -8.64 7.40
C ALA A 161 16.68 -7.63 8.53
N GLN A 162 16.48 -8.03 9.79
CA GLN A 162 16.72 -7.18 10.96
C GLN A 162 18.20 -6.77 11.07
N ASP A 163 19.10 -7.72 10.89
CA ASP A 163 20.55 -7.50 10.97
C ASP A 163 21.02 -6.55 9.85
N ILE A 164 20.57 -6.78 8.61
CA ILE A 164 20.90 -5.91 7.48
C ILE A 164 20.36 -4.51 7.71
N LEU A 165 19.08 -4.36 8.09
CA LEU A 165 18.49 -3.05 8.35
C LEU A 165 19.31 -2.27 9.39
N THR A 166 19.63 -2.91 10.52
CA THR A 166 20.38 -2.27 11.61
C THR A 166 21.76 -1.82 11.14
N ASN A 167 22.48 -2.67 10.40
CA ASN A 167 23.79 -2.33 9.86
C ASN A 167 23.73 -1.21 8.81
N SER A 168 22.77 -1.27 7.89
CA SER A 168 22.55 -0.23 6.89
C SER A 168 22.27 1.13 7.54
N LEU A 169 21.42 1.18 8.55
CA LEU A 169 21.12 2.41 9.29
C LEU A 169 22.35 2.96 10.03
N LEU A 170 23.17 2.09 10.63
CA LEU A 170 24.43 2.47 11.27
C LEU A 170 25.41 3.06 10.25
N HIS A 171 25.55 2.43 9.06
CA HIS A 171 26.42 2.94 7.99
C HIS A 171 25.93 4.28 7.42
N LEU A 172 24.62 4.49 7.42
CA LEU A 172 24.01 5.77 7.09
C LEU A 172 24.11 6.77 8.25
N GLY A 173 24.75 6.46 9.38
CA GLY A 173 24.96 7.42 10.46
C GLY A 173 23.69 7.82 11.21
N VAL A 174 22.64 6.98 11.18
CA VAL A 174 21.41 7.20 11.96
C VAL A 174 21.71 6.99 13.44
N GLU A 175 21.15 7.82 14.31
CA GLU A 175 21.38 7.70 15.75
C GLU A 175 20.83 6.38 16.30
N LYS A 176 21.57 5.77 17.24
CA LYS A 176 21.21 4.49 17.84
C LYS A 176 19.79 4.45 18.41
N ARG A 177 19.29 5.56 18.94
CA ARG A 177 17.92 5.66 19.49
C ARG A 177 16.86 5.52 18.40
N ASP A 178 17.07 6.15 17.25
CA ASP A 178 16.14 6.10 16.13
C ASP A 178 16.20 4.76 15.40
N ILE A 179 17.39 4.14 15.35
CA ILE A 179 17.56 2.76 14.86
C ILE A 179 16.69 1.80 15.67
N ILE A 180 16.78 1.83 17.00
CA ILE A 180 16.00 0.92 17.86
C ILE A 180 14.50 1.14 17.61
N ARG A 181 14.04 2.39 17.71
CA ARG A 181 12.61 2.74 17.51
C ARG A 181 12.08 2.30 16.14
N PHE A 182 12.85 2.54 15.08
CA PHE A 182 12.43 2.18 13.73
C PHE A 182 12.44 0.67 13.52
N SER A 183 13.53 0.01 13.92
CA SER A 183 13.73 -1.43 13.71
C SER A 183 12.75 -2.31 14.50
N GLU A 184 12.22 -1.84 15.62
CA GLU A 184 11.19 -2.54 16.40
C GLU A 184 9.77 -2.37 15.82
N GLY A 185 9.52 -1.25 15.12
CA GLY A 185 8.20 -0.92 14.55
C GLY A 185 8.05 -1.21 13.06
N CYS A 186 9.13 -1.50 12.35
CA CYS A 186 9.12 -1.65 10.90
C CYS A 186 8.61 -3.03 10.46
N ASN A 187 7.70 -3.07 9.49
CA ASN A 187 7.30 -4.33 8.84
C ASN A 187 8.35 -4.70 7.78
N LEU A 188 9.22 -5.66 8.11
CA LEU A 188 10.29 -6.13 7.23
C LEU A 188 9.89 -7.29 6.32
N SER A 189 8.60 -7.62 6.20
CA SER A 189 8.18 -8.62 5.23
C SER A 189 8.59 -8.25 3.80
N LEU A 190 8.95 -9.26 3.00
CA LEU A 190 9.25 -9.11 1.58
C LEU A 190 8.16 -8.31 0.85
N GLU A 191 6.90 -8.61 1.14
CA GLU A 191 5.74 -7.93 0.56
C GLU A 191 5.69 -6.44 0.93
N ALA A 192 5.88 -6.10 2.20
CA ALA A 192 5.87 -4.72 2.66
C ALA A 192 7.04 -3.92 2.06
N LEU A 193 8.25 -4.49 2.08
CA LEU A 193 9.44 -3.85 1.53
C LEU A 193 9.34 -3.68 0.00
N SER A 194 8.74 -4.63 -0.72
CA SER A 194 8.51 -4.51 -2.17
C SER A 194 7.54 -3.37 -2.51
N LEU A 195 6.54 -3.11 -1.66
CA LEU A 195 5.60 -2.01 -1.87
C LEU A 195 6.15 -0.64 -1.45
N LEU A 196 7.17 -0.62 -0.59
CA LEU A 196 7.70 0.58 0.02
C LEU A 196 8.07 1.69 -0.98
N PRO A 197 8.69 1.43 -2.15
CA PRO A 197 8.97 2.48 -3.13
C PRO A 197 7.72 3.26 -3.54
N MET A 198 6.61 2.56 -3.79
CA MET A 198 5.36 3.18 -4.20
C MET A 198 4.71 4.01 -3.09
N GLN A 199 5.03 3.71 -1.83
CA GLN A 199 4.58 4.50 -0.67
C GLN A 199 5.48 5.71 -0.45
N HIS A 200 6.80 5.53 -0.59
CA HIS A 200 7.81 6.54 -0.30
C HIS A 200 7.73 7.72 -1.27
N ILE A 201 7.59 7.45 -2.57
CA ILE A 201 7.50 8.52 -3.58
C ILE A 201 6.33 9.48 -3.33
N ALA A 202 5.22 8.98 -2.77
CA ALA A 202 4.05 9.78 -2.46
C ALA A 202 4.30 10.85 -1.37
N ARG A 203 5.40 10.75 -0.61
CA ARG A 203 5.79 11.73 0.42
C ARG A 203 6.55 12.92 -0.14
N TYR A 204 7.20 12.76 -1.30
CA TYR A 204 8.05 13.79 -1.89
C TYR A 204 7.31 15.11 -2.18
N PRO A 205 6.08 15.09 -2.75
CA PRO A 205 5.31 16.32 -2.94
C PRO A 205 5.03 17.05 -1.63
N LEU A 206 4.84 16.33 -0.51
CA LEU A 206 4.57 16.93 0.80
C LEU A 206 5.80 17.67 1.34
N TYR A 207 6.98 17.04 1.26
CA TYR A 207 8.23 17.69 1.65
C TYR A 207 8.53 18.91 0.76
N MET A 208 8.32 18.76 -0.55
CA MET A 208 8.56 19.82 -1.52
C MET A 208 7.61 21.02 -1.31
N ASP A 209 6.34 20.77 -0.99
CA ASP A 209 5.40 21.82 -0.61
C ASP A 209 5.84 22.53 0.67
N GLY A 210 6.25 21.78 1.69
CA GLY A 210 6.83 22.36 2.92
C GLY A 210 8.03 23.27 2.63
N PHE A 211 8.97 22.84 1.77
CA PHE A 211 10.10 23.67 1.36
C PHE A 211 9.67 24.95 0.63
N ILE A 212 8.65 24.88 -0.23
CA ILE A 212 8.09 26.04 -0.93
C ILE A 212 7.44 27.01 0.07
N GLN A 213 6.69 26.50 1.04
CA GLN A 213 6.05 27.32 2.06
C GLN A 213 7.08 28.08 2.90
N ILE A 214 8.16 27.42 3.31
CA ILE A 214 9.30 28.04 4.02
C ILE A 214 9.93 29.14 3.15
N GLN A 215 10.21 28.86 1.87
CA GLN A 215 10.79 29.84 0.94
C GLN A 215 9.89 31.06 0.75
N ARG A 216 8.57 30.85 0.57
CA ARG A 216 7.57 31.92 0.46
C ARG A 216 7.49 32.75 1.74
N HIS A 217 7.50 32.11 2.91
CA HIS A 217 7.49 32.80 4.19
C HIS A 217 8.72 33.71 4.33
N VAL A 218 9.91 33.19 4.06
CA VAL A 218 11.16 33.95 4.12
C VAL A 218 11.16 35.11 3.12
N ALA A 219 10.67 34.90 1.90
CA ALA A 219 10.52 35.97 0.91
C ALA A 219 9.53 37.06 1.38
N SER A 220 8.41 36.67 2.00
CA SER A 220 7.37 37.60 2.49
C SER A 220 7.81 38.47 3.67
N VAL A 221 8.75 37.99 4.50
CA VAL A 221 9.28 38.75 5.65
C VAL A 221 10.31 39.80 5.18
N ASN A 222 10.86 39.66 3.97
CA ASN A 222 11.92 40.51 3.43
C ASN A 222 11.40 41.61 2.45
N ILE A 223 10.31 42.29 2.83
CA ILE A 223 9.58 43.31 2.00
C ILE A 223 10.45 44.51 1.55
N SER A 224 11.66 44.68 2.08
CA SER A 224 12.50 45.84 1.75
C SER A 224 13.28 45.74 0.43
N ASN A 225 13.30 44.59 -0.24
CA ASN A 225 13.69 44.40 -1.65
C ASN A 225 13.27 42.99 -2.06
N THR A 226 12.07 42.82 -2.61
CA THR A 226 11.71 41.58 -3.32
C THR A 226 12.64 41.43 -4.52
N ASN A 227 13.71 40.66 -4.34
CA ASN A 227 14.68 40.37 -5.38
C ASN A 227 14.06 39.37 -6.38
N ASP A 228 14.16 39.64 -7.69
CA ASP A 228 13.71 38.73 -8.77
C ASP A 228 14.26 37.29 -8.62
N ASP A 229 15.37 37.13 -7.89
CA ASP A 229 15.99 35.84 -7.60
C ASP A 229 15.14 34.93 -6.69
N ASP A 230 14.44 35.47 -5.68
CA ASP A 230 13.59 34.65 -4.79
C ASP A 230 12.34 34.14 -5.53
N ALA A 231 11.75 34.97 -6.38
CA ALA A 231 10.66 34.55 -7.26
C ALA A 231 11.10 33.45 -8.23
N ALA A 232 12.29 33.58 -8.82
CA ALA A 232 12.84 32.56 -9.72
C ALA A 232 13.18 31.25 -9.01
N ARG A 233 13.61 31.29 -7.73
CA ARG A 233 13.84 30.09 -6.91
C ARG A 233 12.54 29.36 -6.58
N ILE A 234 11.52 30.11 -6.15
CA ILE A 234 10.19 29.55 -5.85
C ILE A 234 9.58 28.93 -7.12
N ALA A 235 9.66 29.58 -8.28
CA ALA A 235 9.17 29.01 -9.54
C ALA A 235 9.85 27.68 -9.89
N LYS A 236 11.18 27.57 -9.72
CA LYS A 236 11.92 26.30 -9.93
C LYS A 236 11.52 25.23 -8.92
N ALA A 237 11.19 25.61 -7.70
CA ALA A 237 10.69 24.73 -6.65
C ALA A 237 9.30 24.18 -7.04
N GLU A 238 8.41 25.04 -7.53
CA GLU A 238 7.07 24.67 -8.04
C GLU A 238 7.15 23.75 -9.27
N GLU A 239 8.06 23.99 -10.21
CA GLU A 239 8.33 23.08 -11.33
C GLU A 239 8.78 21.69 -10.83
N THR A 240 9.61 21.66 -9.80
CA THR A 240 10.08 20.41 -9.18
C THR A 240 8.93 19.67 -8.50
N LEU A 241 8.05 20.40 -7.78
CA LEU A 241 6.84 19.84 -7.18
C LEU A 241 5.92 19.24 -8.25
N ALA A 242 5.65 19.96 -9.34
CA ALA A 242 4.81 19.47 -10.43
C ALA A 242 5.37 18.18 -11.05
N ALA A 243 6.69 18.11 -11.25
CA ALA A 243 7.35 16.91 -11.75
C ALA A 243 7.27 15.73 -10.77
N LEU A 244 7.33 15.97 -9.46
CA LEU A 244 7.15 14.93 -8.43
C LEU A 244 5.70 14.43 -8.38
N ILE A 245 4.71 15.32 -8.50
CA ILE A 245 3.29 14.96 -8.58
C ILE A 245 3.02 14.06 -9.79
N ASP A 246 3.60 14.39 -10.94
CA ASP A 246 3.53 13.59 -12.17
C ASP A 246 4.03 12.14 -11.94
N ILE A 247 5.22 11.99 -11.34
CA ILE A 247 5.76 10.66 -10.96
C ILE A 247 4.78 9.93 -10.02
N CYS A 248 4.30 10.62 -8.97
CA CYS A 248 3.37 10.03 -8.00
C CYS A 248 2.07 9.56 -8.62
N SER A 249 1.49 10.31 -9.56
CA SER A 249 0.24 9.95 -10.23
C SER A 249 0.37 8.62 -10.98
N THR A 250 1.48 8.45 -11.70
CA THR A 250 1.81 7.21 -12.42
C THR A 250 2.01 6.04 -11.47
N VAL A 251 2.79 6.26 -10.40
CA VAL A 251 3.08 5.21 -9.40
C VAL A 251 1.82 4.81 -8.63
N ASN A 252 0.97 5.76 -8.25
CA ASN A 252 -0.25 5.51 -7.49
C ASN A 252 -1.27 4.66 -8.26
N ALA A 253 -1.40 4.87 -9.57
CA ALA A 253 -2.29 4.06 -10.41
C ALA A 253 -1.90 2.57 -10.35
N THR A 254 -0.60 2.27 -10.48
CA THR A 254 -0.11 0.89 -10.35
C THR A 254 -0.17 0.38 -8.92
N ARG A 255 0.15 1.20 -7.92
CA ARG A 255 0.02 0.82 -6.51
C ARG A 255 -1.40 0.37 -6.17
N ALA A 256 -2.41 1.12 -6.64
CA ALA A 256 -3.81 0.77 -6.44
C ALA A 256 -4.14 -0.60 -7.07
N SER A 257 -3.71 -0.83 -8.32
CA SER A 257 -3.88 -2.11 -9.00
C SER A 257 -3.19 -3.28 -8.29
N VAL A 258 -2.00 -3.05 -7.72
CA VAL A 258 -1.25 -4.06 -6.97
C VAL A 258 -1.93 -4.42 -5.64
N ILE A 259 -2.33 -3.41 -4.87
CA ILE A 259 -3.02 -3.62 -3.59
C ILE A 259 -4.33 -4.37 -3.85
N GLU A 260 -5.05 -3.99 -4.89
CA GLU A 260 -6.26 -4.70 -5.34
C GLU A 260 -5.94 -6.15 -5.68
N PHE A 261 -4.92 -6.43 -6.50
CA PHE A 261 -4.51 -7.79 -6.85
C PHE A 261 -4.12 -8.63 -5.64
N GLN A 262 -3.28 -8.11 -4.74
CA GLN A 262 -2.89 -8.81 -3.50
C GLN A 262 -4.12 -9.10 -2.64
N ARG A 263 -5.03 -8.12 -2.52
CA ARG A 263 -6.26 -8.29 -1.78
C ARG A 263 -7.15 -9.36 -2.39
N MET A 264 -7.23 -9.44 -3.72
CA MET A 264 -7.95 -10.50 -4.43
C MET A 264 -7.35 -11.89 -4.17
N VAL A 265 -6.02 -12.01 -4.12
CA VAL A 265 -5.34 -13.28 -3.79
C VAL A 265 -5.57 -13.69 -2.33
N GLU A 266 -5.54 -12.73 -1.39
CA GLU A 266 -5.90 -12.98 0.02
C GLU A 266 -7.35 -13.46 0.13
N LEU A 267 -8.26 -12.80 -0.59
CA LEU A 267 -9.66 -13.17 -0.65
C LEU A 267 -9.84 -14.58 -1.22
N GLN A 268 -9.22 -14.91 -2.35
CA GLN A 268 -9.25 -16.27 -2.94
C GLN A 268 -8.86 -17.33 -1.92
N LYS A 269 -7.76 -17.13 -1.20
CA LYS A 269 -7.32 -18.05 -0.13
C LYS A 269 -8.31 -18.10 1.03
N SER A 270 -8.83 -16.95 1.46
CA SER A 270 -9.75 -16.86 2.59
C SER A 270 -11.12 -17.51 2.34
N LEU A 271 -11.53 -17.50 1.07
CA LEU A 271 -12.80 -18.04 0.56
C LEU A 271 -12.66 -19.46 -0.01
N GLU A 272 -11.44 -20.01 -0.04
CA GLU A 272 -11.14 -21.33 -0.62
C GLU A 272 -11.59 -21.45 -2.09
N LEU A 273 -11.47 -20.35 -2.85
CA LEU A 273 -11.82 -20.27 -4.27
C LEU A 273 -10.59 -20.47 -5.14
N THR A 274 -10.74 -21.20 -6.25
CA THR A 274 -9.67 -21.41 -7.23
C THR A 274 -9.29 -20.14 -7.98
N GLU A 275 -10.27 -19.26 -8.23
CA GLU A 275 -10.08 -17.98 -8.90
C GLU A 275 -11.25 -17.05 -8.57
N ILE A 276 -10.97 -15.74 -8.51
CA ILE A 276 -11.98 -14.68 -8.48
C ILE A 276 -11.69 -13.76 -9.65
N SER A 277 -12.55 -13.77 -10.67
CA SER A 277 -12.41 -12.99 -11.90
C SER A 277 -13.02 -11.58 -11.82
N SER A 278 -13.62 -11.25 -10.68
CA SER A 278 -14.46 -10.07 -10.49
C SER A 278 -13.77 -9.01 -9.63
N LYS A 279 -14.08 -7.74 -9.86
CA LYS A 279 -13.49 -6.62 -9.13
C LYS A 279 -14.03 -6.57 -7.69
N LEU A 280 -13.16 -6.36 -6.70
CA LEU A 280 -13.61 -6.07 -5.32
C LEU A 280 -14.15 -4.65 -5.25
N LEU A 281 -15.36 -4.49 -4.74
CA LEU A 281 -16.00 -3.18 -4.55
C LEU A 281 -15.93 -2.74 -3.09
N SER A 282 -16.43 -3.58 -2.18
CA SER A 282 -16.50 -3.25 -0.74
C SER A 282 -16.35 -4.50 0.13
N GLU A 283 -15.82 -4.33 1.33
CA GLU A 283 -15.64 -5.39 2.32
C GLU A 283 -15.80 -4.85 3.74
N GLY A 284 -16.42 -5.62 4.64
CA GLY A 284 -16.64 -5.17 6.01
C GLY A 284 -17.26 -6.24 6.90
N ASP A 285 -17.18 -6.02 8.20
CA ASP A 285 -17.75 -6.92 9.20
C ASP A 285 -19.23 -6.59 9.44
N VAL A 286 -20.05 -7.63 9.56
CA VAL A 286 -21.51 -7.51 9.63
C VAL A 286 -22.12 -8.55 10.56
N VAL A 287 -23.29 -8.24 11.11
CA VAL A 287 -24.16 -9.27 11.72
C VAL A 287 -25.27 -9.61 10.73
N VAL A 288 -25.44 -10.89 10.43
CA VAL A 288 -26.33 -11.35 9.36
C VAL A 288 -27.41 -12.27 9.89
N SER A 289 -28.64 -12.08 9.43
CA SER A 289 -29.78 -12.99 9.61
C SER A 289 -30.27 -13.48 8.26
N PHE A 290 -30.31 -14.80 8.05
CA PHE A 290 -30.92 -15.42 6.87
C PHE A 290 -32.35 -15.81 7.17
N GLU A 291 -33.29 -15.32 6.36
CA GLU A 291 -34.71 -15.47 6.61
C GLU A 291 -35.44 -16.01 5.37
N LEU A 292 -36.34 -16.97 5.62
CA LEU A 292 -37.35 -17.35 4.66
C LEU A 292 -38.52 -16.38 4.82
N GLN A 293 -38.91 -15.73 3.73
CA GLN A 293 -40.09 -14.88 3.75
C GLN A 293 -41.34 -15.78 3.80
N GLU A 294 -41.81 -16.11 5.01
CA GLU A 294 -43.14 -16.71 5.19
C GLU A 294 -44.22 -15.62 5.18
N GLU A 295 -45.37 -15.94 4.59
CA GLU A 295 -46.52 -15.06 4.52
C GLU A 295 -46.98 -14.69 5.94
N LYS A 296 -46.79 -13.40 6.30
CA LYS A 296 -47.21 -12.67 7.51
C LYS A 296 -46.17 -12.54 8.64
N THR A 297 -45.42 -11.43 8.54
CA THR A 297 -45.06 -10.49 9.64
C THR A 297 -44.33 -10.99 10.88
N LYS A 298 -43.65 -12.15 10.85
CA LYS A 298 -42.60 -12.45 11.84
C LYS A 298 -41.36 -13.01 11.16
N LEU A 299 -40.31 -12.20 11.13
CA LEU A 299 -38.97 -12.59 10.71
C LEU A 299 -38.32 -13.39 11.85
N GLN A 300 -38.03 -14.67 11.62
CA GLN A 300 -37.29 -15.54 12.55
C GLN A 300 -36.06 -16.08 11.83
N GLY A 301 -34.92 -15.41 11.98
CA GLY A 301 -33.61 -15.89 11.55
C GLY A 301 -32.63 -15.89 12.71
N ARG A 302 -31.61 -16.76 12.65
CA ARG A 302 -30.53 -16.78 13.63
C ARG A 302 -29.46 -15.77 13.23
N CYS A 303 -29.25 -14.73 14.05
CA CYS A 303 -28.18 -13.77 13.81
C CYS A 303 -26.81 -14.41 14.00
N SER A 304 -25.90 -14.18 13.05
CA SER A 304 -24.52 -14.67 13.08
C SER A 304 -23.57 -13.54 12.70
N HIS A 305 -22.43 -13.46 13.37
CA HIS A 305 -21.38 -12.52 12.98
C HIS A 305 -20.65 -13.07 11.76
N GLY A 306 -20.33 -12.18 10.83
CA GLY A 306 -19.66 -12.55 9.61
C GLY A 306 -18.99 -11.37 8.94
N ARG A 307 -18.50 -11.64 7.75
CA ARG A 307 -17.82 -10.69 6.88
C ARG A 307 -18.54 -10.66 5.54
N LEU A 308 -18.84 -9.46 5.07
CA LEU A 308 -19.47 -9.22 3.79
C LEU A 308 -18.41 -8.81 2.78
N ILE A 309 -18.42 -9.44 1.61
CA ILE A 309 -17.47 -9.17 0.52
C ILE A 309 -18.29 -8.96 -0.75
N LEU A 310 -18.33 -7.72 -1.25
CA LEU A 310 -19.02 -7.34 -2.47
C LEU A 310 -18.03 -7.29 -3.63
N LEU A 311 -18.24 -8.17 -4.59
CA LEU A 311 -17.55 -8.15 -5.88
C LEU A 311 -18.50 -7.58 -6.96
N SER A 312 -17.94 -7.24 -8.12
CA SER A 312 -18.69 -6.68 -9.25
C SER A 312 -19.79 -7.59 -9.82
N ASP A 313 -19.80 -8.88 -9.51
CA ASP A 313 -20.81 -9.84 -9.99
C ASP A 313 -21.51 -10.64 -8.87
N THR A 314 -20.93 -10.67 -7.68
CA THR A 314 -21.29 -11.59 -6.59
C THR A 314 -21.13 -10.91 -5.24
N LEU A 315 -22.09 -11.13 -4.34
CA LEU A 315 -21.99 -10.83 -2.92
C LEU A 315 -21.70 -12.12 -2.13
N PHE A 316 -20.60 -12.13 -1.39
CA PHE A 316 -20.23 -13.22 -0.49
C PHE A 316 -20.51 -12.85 0.96
N VAL A 317 -21.13 -13.77 1.70
CA VAL A 317 -21.36 -13.66 3.14
C VAL A 317 -20.57 -14.78 3.82
N GLN A 318 -19.47 -14.42 4.49
CA GLN A 318 -18.65 -15.36 5.25
C GLN A 318 -19.07 -15.33 6.72
N LEU A 319 -19.73 -16.37 7.20
CA LEU A 319 -20.18 -16.49 8.59
C LEU A 319 -19.13 -17.19 9.45
N HIS A 320 -18.94 -16.69 10.67
CA HIS A 320 -18.12 -17.33 11.68
C HIS A 320 -18.98 -18.17 12.62
N GLU A 321 -19.07 -19.49 12.38
CA GLU A 321 -19.74 -20.40 13.31
C GLU A 321 -18.74 -20.95 14.34
N LYS A 322 -18.91 -20.57 15.61
CA LYS A 322 -18.25 -21.26 16.74
C LYS A 322 -19.00 -22.55 17.06
N LYS A 323 -18.56 -23.68 16.51
CA LYS A 323 -18.93 -25.02 17.01
C LYS A 323 -17.78 -25.61 17.82
N ARG A 324 -18.13 -26.43 18.81
CA ARG A 324 -17.25 -27.10 19.79
C ARG A 324 -15.81 -27.33 19.25
N ALA A 325 -14.87 -26.51 19.72
CA ALA A 325 -13.42 -26.55 19.45
C ALA A 325 -12.92 -26.30 18.02
N ARG A 326 -13.77 -26.03 17.02
CA ARG A 326 -13.35 -25.62 15.66
C ARG A 326 -14.26 -24.52 15.11
N CYS A 327 -13.66 -23.42 14.63
CA CYS A 327 -14.39 -22.42 13.86
C CYS A 327 -14.62 -22.97 12.44
N GLU A 328 -15.85 -23.38 12.13
CA GLU A 328 -16.26 -23.71 10.77
C GLU A 328 -16.63 -22.40 10.06
N LYS A 329 -16.01 -22.15 8.90
CA LYS A 329 -16.35 -21.01 8.04
C LYS A 329 -17.48 -21.44 7.13
N HIS A 330 -18.65 -20.81 7.24
CA HIS A 330 -19.72 -21.00 6.27
C HIS A 330 -19.72 -19.84 5.28
N LEU A 331 -19.67 -20.15 3.98
CA LEU A 331 -19.66 -19.14 2.93
C LEU A 331 -20.94 -19.23 2.11
N GLU A 332 -21.77 -18.19 2.16
CA GLU A 332 -22.94 -18.05 1.30
C GLU A 332 -22.63 -17.12 0.12
N ARG A 333 -22.93 -17.59 -1.09
CA ARG A 333 -22.73 -16.86 -2.35
C ARG A 333 -24.06 -16.39 -2.89
N ILE A 334 -24.20 -15.07 -3.12
CA ILE A 334 -25.40 -14.44 -3.68
C ILE A 334 -24.99 -13.73 -4.98
N PRO A 335 -25.30 -14.30 -6.17
CA PRO A 335 -25.06 -13.60 -7.43
C PRO A 335 -25.83 -12.27 -7.47
N LEU A 336 -25.18 -11.18 -7.86
CA LEU A 336 -25.85 -9.86 -7.87
C LEU A 336 -27.04 -9.83 -8.84
N LYS A 337 -26.96 -10.54 -9.97
CA LYS A 337 -28.09 -10.76 -10.90
C LYS A 337 -29.35 -11.40 -10.27
N SER A 338 -29.20 -12.03 -9.10
CA SER A 338 -30.30 -12.67 -8.37
C SER A 338 -30.94 -11.75 -7.34
N ILE A 339 -30.30 -10.61 -7.03
CA ILE A 339 -30.82 -9.61 -6.09
C ILE A 339 -31.97 -8.88 -6.76
N MET A 340 -33.12 -8.90 -6.11
CA MET A 340 -34.35 -8.28 -6.58
C MET A 340 -34.57 -6.90 -5.97
N SER A 341 -34.17 -6.72 -4.72
CA SER A 341 -34.25 -5.42 -4.05
C SER A 341 -33.29 -5.33 -2.88
N VAL A 342 -32.75 -4.13 -2.70
CA VAL A 342 -31.98 -3.72 -1.53
C VAL A 342 -32.78 -2.60 -0.86
N ARG A 343 -33.06 -2.72 0.44
CA ARG A 343 -33.79 -1.71 1.21
C ARG A 343 -33.06 -1.38 2.49
N PHE A 344 -32.92 -0.11 2.77
CA PHE A 344 -32.41 0.39 4.03
C PHE A 344 -33.58 0.64 5.00
N SER A 345 -33.37 0.37 6.29
CA SER A 345 -34.29 0.74 7.37
C SER A 345 -33.55 1.44 8.50
N ASN A 346 -34.13 2.55 8.95
CA ASN A 346 -33.70 3.36 10.09
C ASN A 346 -34.49 3.06 11.37
N GLN A 347 -35.35 2.03 11.37
CA GLN A 347 -36.26 1.75 12.49
C GLN A 347 -35.60 1.01 13.66
N ALA A 348 -34.38 0.49 13.49
CA ALA A 348 -33.59 -0.15 14.54
C ALA A 348 -32.52 0.81 15.07
N SER A 349 -32.10 0.63 16.33
CA SER A 349 -30.97 1.37 16.93
C SER A 349 -29.62 1.11 16.22
N GLU A 350 -29.59 0.10 15.35
CA GLU A 350 -28.49 -0.30 14.47
C GLU A 350 -28.99 -0.15 13.02
N GLY A 351 -28.13 0.29 12.09
CA GLY A 351 -28.52 0.43 10.69
C GLY A 351 -28.80 -0.93 10.07
N ALA A 352 -29.96 -1.11 9.40
CA ALA A 352 -30.34 -2.40 8.81
C ALA A 352 -30.48 -2.33 7.28
N VAL A 353 -29.92 -3.31 6.58
CA VAL A 353 -30.05 -3.47 5.12
C VAL A 353 -30.72 -4.81 4.81
N TYR A 354 -31.83 -4.77 4.09
CA TYR A 354 -32.61 -5.92 3.65
C TYR A 354 -32.32 -6.23 2.20
N ILE A 355 -31.79 -7.42 1.93
CA ILE A 355 -31.46 -7.89 0.59
C ILE A 355 -32.40 -9.05 0.25
N THR A 356 -33.29 -8.83 -0.71
CA THR A 356 -34.17 -9.88 -1.23
C THR A 356 -33.58 -10.44 -2.51
N TYR A 357 -33.43 -11.76 -2.60
CA TYR A 357 -32.81 -12.43 -3.74
C TYR A 357 -33.50 -13.77 -4.09
N ASN A 358 -33.29 -14.21 -5.33
CA ASN A 358 -33.80 -15.48 -5.84
C ASN A 358 -32.69 -16.55 -5.87
N PRO A 359 -32.74 -17.59 -5.00
CA PRO A 359 -31.66 -18.57 -4.87
C PRO A 359 -31.51 -19.53 -6.07
N ASP A 360 -32.50 -19.63 -6.97
CA ASP A 360 -32.61 -20.72 -7.96
C ASP A 360 -31.99 -20.42 -9.35
N THR A 361 -30.89 -19.67 -9.44
CA THR A 361 -30.34 -19.28 -10.76
C THR A 361 -29.50 -20.36 -11.49
N GLU A 362 -29.10 -21.48 -10.85
CA GLU A 362 -28.22 -22.48 -11.49
C GLU A 362 -28.76 -23.92 -11.60
N ARG A 363 -29.89 -24.27 -10.97
CA ARG A 363 -30.45 -25.63 -11.10
C ARG A 363 -31.35 -25.74 -12.34
N ARG A 364 -30.74 -25.83 -13.52
CA ARG A 364 -31.39 -26.42 -14.71
C ARG A 364 -31.72 -27.89 -14.43
N LYS A 365 -32.94 -28.17 -13.97
CA LYS A 365 -33.71 -29.38 -14.30
C LYS A 365 -35.10 -29.31 -13.67
N TRP A 366 -36.09 -29.02 -14.52
CA TRP A 366 -37.44 -29.58 -14.51
C TRP A 366 -38.03 -29.91 -13.12
N ARG A 367 -38.47 -28.87 -12.42
CA ARG A 367 -39.66 -28.87 -11.54
C ARG A 367 -39.93 -27.43 -11.13
N VAL A 368 -41.07 -26.90 -11.56
CA VAL A 368 -41.62 -25.62 -11.08
C VAL A 368 -41.99 -25.82 -9.60
N LYS A 369 -41.01 -25.81 -8.71
CA LYS A 369 -41.24 -25.54 -7.28
C LYS A 369 -41.35 -24.02 -7.16
N LYS A 370 -42.42 -23.54 -6.53
CA LYS A 370 -42.67 -22.12 -6.24
C LYS A 370 -41.34 -21.42 -5.91
N GLN A 371 -40.93 -20.43 -6.71
CA GLN A 371 -39.72 -19.64 -6.45
C GLN A 371 -39.84 -19.03 -5.05
N ARG A 372 -39.07 -19.57 -4.09
CA ARG A 372 -39.07 -19.04 -2.72
C ARG A 372 -38.03 -17.93 -2.67
N LYS A 373 -38.50 -16.69 -2.59
CA LYS A 373 -37.65 -15.52 -2.33
C LYS A 373 -36.98 -15.73 -0.97
N LYS A 374 -35.68 -15.46 -0.92
CA LYS A 374 -34.93 -15.40 0.34
C LYS A 374 -34.64 -13.95 0.69
N CYS A 375 -34.55 -13.68 1.98
CA CYS A 375 -34.17 -12.38 2.51
C CYS A 375 -32.94 -12.54 3.39
N VAL A 376 -31.93 -11.71 3.17
CA VAL A 376 -30.82 -11.52 4.10
C VAL A 376 -31.00 -10.16 4.76
N VAL A 377 -30.92 -10.12 6.08
CA VAL A 377 -30.88 -8.88 6.84
C VAL A 377 -29.47 -8.69 7.36
N LEU A 378 -28.86 -7.56 7.00
CA LEU A 378 -27.56 -7.11 7.49
C LEU A 378 -27.79 -6.07 8.58
N PHE A 379 -27.25 -6.31 9.76
CA PHE A 379 -27.19 -5.36 10.86
C PHE A 379 -25.77 -4.78 10.90
N LEU A 380 -25.69 -3.46 10.81
CA LEU A 380 -24.46 -2.69 10.69
C LEU A 380 -24.28 -1.77 11.92
N PRO A 381 -23.02 -1.46 12.29
CA PRO A 381 -22.70 -0.68 13.49
C PRO A 381 -23.41 0.68 13.58
N ASN A 382 -23.67 1.32 12.44
CA ASN A 382 -24.29 2.63 12.38
C ASN A 382 -25.07 2.84 11.06
N GLU A 383 -25.88 3.90 11.03
CA GLU A 383 -26.69 4.27 9.87
C GLU A 383 -25.85 4.63 8.63
N ALA A 384 -24.69 5.28 8.81
CA ALA A 384 -23.85 5.68 7.70
C ALA A 384 -23.29 4.45 6.95
N GLU A 385 -22.82 3.44 7.68
CA GLU A 385 -22.37 2.17 7.09
C GLU A 385 -23.52 1.43 6.40
N ALA A 386 -24.73 1.44 6.96
CA ALA A 386 -25.91 0.86 6.32
C ALA A 386 -26.29 1.56 5.01
N LEU A 387 -26.18 2.88 4.97
CA LEU A 387 -26.39 3.66 3.74
C LEU A 387 -25.32 3.37 2.69
N ILE A 388 -24.03 3.32 3.09
CA ILE A 388 -22.91 2.98 2.20
C ILE A 388 -23.14 1.59 1.59
N TRP A 389 -23.38 0.57 2.41
CA TRP A 389 -23.62 -0.78 1.92
C TRP A 389 -24.86 -0.89 1.03
N ALA A 390 -25.97 -0.25 1.40
CA ALA A 390 -27.16 -0.23 0.56
C ALA A 390 -26.89 0.44 -0.79
N SER A 391 -26.14 1.55 -0.80
CA SER A 391 -25.76 2.27 -2.02
C SER A 391 -24.84 1.46 -2.91
N ASP A 392 -23.77 0.88 -2.34
CA ASP A 392 -22.77 0.11 -3.07
C ASP A 392 -23.38 -1.14 -3.71
N ILE A 393 -24.21 -1.90 -2.97
CA ILE A 393 -24.87 -3.09 -3.52
C ILE A 393 -25.88 -2.67 -4.60
N THR A 394 -26.65 -1.61 -4.39
CA THR A 394 -27.61 -1.13 -5.40
C THR A 394 -26.89 -0.71 -6.67
N ARG A 395 -25.80 0.06 -6.55
CA ARG A 395 -24.97 0.48 -7.69
C ARG A 395 -24.38 -0.73 -8.42
N ALA A 396 -23.80 -1.68 -7.70
CA ALA A 396 -23.22 -2.88 -8.30
C ALA A 396 -24.27 -3.75 -9.03
N VAL A 397 -25.50 -3.82 -8.52
CA VAL A 397 -26.61 -4.49 -9.21
C VAL A 397 -27.02 -3.72 -10.48
N SER A 398 -27.09 -2.39 -10.41
CA SER A 398 -27.40 -1.55 -11.57
C SER A 398 -26.32 -1.62 -12.66
N ASP A 399 -25.04 -1.63 -12.28
CA ASP A 399 -23.91 -1.69 -13.23
C ASP A 399 -23.87 -3.00 -14.04
N LEU A 400 -24.54 -4.07 -13.56
CA LEU A 400 -24.67 -5.35 -14.27
C LEU A 400 -25.78 -5.36 -15.34
N THR A 401 -26.73 -4.44 -15.24
CA THR A 401 -27.81 -4.25 -16.22
C THR A 401 -27.51 -2.98 -17.00
N PRO A 402 -26.81 -3.05 -18.15
CA PRO A 402 -26.66 -1.87 -18.99
C PRO A 402 -28.06 -1.33 -19.31
N GLU A 403 -28.25 -0.01 -19.13
CA GLU A 403 -29.47 0.68 -19.50
C GLU A 403 -29.82 0.32 -20.95
N GLU A 404 -30.98 -0.32 -21.16
CA GLU A 404 -31.53 -0.63 -22.50
C GLU A 404 -31.98 0.62 -23.24
#